data_AF-A0AAV1R836-F1
#
_entry.id   AF-A0AAV1R836-F1
#
_cell.length_a   1.000
_cell.length_b   1.000
_cell.length_c   1.000
_cell.angle_alpha   90.00
_cell.angle_beta   90.00
_cell.angle_gamma   90.00
#
_symmetry.space_group_name_H-M   'P 1'
#
loop_
_entity.id
_entity.type
_entity.pdbx_description
1 polymer ?
#
loop_
_entity_poly.entity_id
_entity_poly.type
_entity_poly.pdbx_seq_one_letter_code
_entity_poly.pdbx_strand_id
1 'polypeptide(L)'
;MVYQATEVPPPHSDLPPDNPPGKSPRIKLRDGRYLAYREQGVAKNKSKYNIVLVHGFGSSKEMNFLAPQMMIEELGIYFLLYDRAGYGESDPNPRRSVKSEALDIQELADQLEIGSKFYVIGVSMGSYPIWSCLKYIPNRLAGAALIVPVVNYNWPSLPKRLIREDYRRNLVRWTYWFAKYAPGILHWWVTQKWIPSTSVLEKNPAFFNTHDIEVLKKIPGFPMLSQESIRQRDVFDTLRHDFMVAFGDWEFDPVELSNPFPQNESSVHIWQGYEDKVVPFQLQRCISKKLPWIQYHEVPEGGHLIVHYTGLCEAVLRALLLREEPLTLDQIHP
;
A
#
# COMPACT_ATOMS: atom_id res chain seq x y z
N MET A 1 -49.66 14.16 9.46
CA MET A 1 -48.30 14.60 9.80
C MET A 1 -47.35 13.93 8.83
N VAL A 2 -46.80 14.69 7.90
CA VAL A 2 -45.89 14.22 6.85
C VAL A 2 -44.56 14.92 7.12
N TYR A 3 -43.52 14.15 7.46
CA TYR A 3 -42.15 14.66 7.58
C TYR A 3 -41.49 14.52 6.21
N GLN A 4 -41.22 15.64 5.55
CA GLN A 4 -40.35 15.72 4.38
C GLN A 4 -38.89 15.70 4.85
N ALA A 5 -38.12 14.72 4.37
CA ALA A 5 -36.68 14.68 4.53
C ALA A 5 -36.05 15.74 3.61
N THR A 6 -35.26 16.63 4.18
CA THR A 6 -34.43 17.61 3.46
C THR A 6 -33.26 16.89 2.79
N GLU A 7 -33.28 16.84 1.45
CA GLU A 7 -32.15 16.38 0.65
C GLU A 7 -30.97 17.36 0.80
N VAL A 8 -29.79 16.81 1.08
CA VAL A 8 -28.52 17.54 1.10
C VAL A 8 -28.14 17.86 -0.36
N PRO A 9 -27.79 19.12 -0.71
CA PRO A 9 -27.42 19.44 -2.08
C PRO A 9 -26.10 18.75 -2.45
N PRO A 10 -25.95 18.28 -3.70
CA PRO A 10 -24.74 17.62 -4.16
C PRO A 10 -23.55 18.61 -4.16
N PRO A 11 -22.32 18.14 -3.89
CA PRO A 11 -21.14 18.99 -3.93
C PRO A 11 -20.90 19.51 -5.36
N HIS A 12 -20.70 20.82 -5.48
CA HIS A 12 -20.26 21.46 -6.72
C HIS A 12 -18.89 20.90 -7.14
N SER A 13 -18.84 20.27 -8.32
CA SER A 13 -17.61 19.69 -8.89
C SER A 13 -16.93 20.70 -9.81
N ASP A 14 -15.86 21.33 -9.34
CA ASP A 14 -14.92 22.10 -10.17
C ASP A 14 -13.85 21.16 -10.76
N LEU A 15 -14.27 20.07 -11.43
CA LEU A 15 -13.36 19.16 -12.13
C LEU A 15 -13.25 19.53 -13.62
N PRO A 16 -12.04 19.48 -14.23
CA PRO A 16 -11.87 19.76 -15.64
C PRO A 16 -12.65 18.77 -16.54
N PRO A 17 -13.12 19.21 -17.72
CA PRO A 17 -14.03 18.45 -18.56
C PRO A 17 -13.27 17.42 -19.40
N ASP A 18 -12.90 16.28 -18.81
CA ASP A 18 -12.31 15.16 -19.58
C ASP A 18 -12.73 13.76 -19.10
N ASN A 19 -13.62 13.64 -18.10
CA ASN A 19 -14.08 12.33 -17.64
C ASN A 19 -15.43 11.97 -18.28
N PRO A 20 -15.50 10.89 -19.10
CA PRO A 20 -16.78 10.34 -19.52
C PRO A 20 -17.57 9.91 -18.28
N PRO A 21 -18.91 10.00 -18.30
CA PRO A 21 -19.74 9.64 -17.15
C PRO A 21 -19.48 8.18 -16.74
N GLY A 22 -19.18 7.98 -15.45
CA GLY A 22 -18.93 6.66 -14.86
C GLY A 22 -17.46 6.29 -14.61
N LYS A 23 -16.48 7.16 -14.96
CA LYS A 23 -15.07 6.96 -14.61
C LYS A 23 -14.65 7.81 -13.42
N SER A 24 -13.81 7.26 -12.54
CA SER A 24 -13.22 8.03 -11.44
C SER A 24 -12.39 9.21 -11.96
N PRO A 25 -12.17 10.26 -11.15
CA PRO A 25 -11.29 11.35 -11.55
C PRO A 25 -9.87 10.83 -11.80
N ARG A 26 -9.20 11.41 -12.79
CA ARG A 26 -7.84 11.03 -13.20
C ARG A 26 -7.04 12.28 -13.56
N ILE A 27 -5.73 12.21 -13.38
CA ILE A 27 -4.80 13.21 -13.87
C ILE A 27 -3.93 12.64 -14.98
N LYS A 28 -3.43 13.50 -15.86
CA LYS A 28 -2.49 13.12 -16.92
C LYS A 28 -1.07 13.49 -16.48
N LEU A 29 -0.20 12.50 -16.36
CA LEU A 29 1.21 12.70 -16.07
C LEU A 29 1.96 13.29 -17.27
N ARG A 30 3.14 13.85 -17.02
CA ARG A 30 4.06 14.44 -18.02
C ARG A 30 4.45 13.45 -19.11
N ASP A 31 4.50 12.16 -18.80
CA ASP A 31 4.80 11.10 -19.77
C ASP A 31 3.57 10.63 -20.57
N GLY A 32 2.42 11.26 -20.34
CA GLY A 32 1.17 11.04 -21.07
C GLY A 32 0.23 10.00 -20.45
N ARG A 33 0.67 9.23 -19.45
CA ARG A 33 -0.16 8.25 -18.73
C ARG A 33 -1.20 8.95 -17.85
N TYR A 34 -2.33 8.30 -17.65
CA TYR A 34 -3.31 8.71 -16.65
C TYR A 34 -3.17 7.94 -15.35
N LEU A 35 -3.26 8.64 -14.21
CA LEU A 35 -3.48 8.02 -12.91
C LEU A 35 -4.88 8.34 -12.40
N ALA A 36 -5.66 7.30 -12.12
CA ALA A 36 -6.96 7.42 -11.48
C ALA A 36 -6.83 7.52 -9.97
N TYR A 37 -7.66 8.37 -9.36
CA TYR A 37 -7.61 8.64 -7.94
C TYR A 37 -8.99 8.78 -7.32
N ARG A 38 -9.01 8.79 -6.00
CA ARG A 38 -10.18 9.02 -5.16
C ARG A 38 -9.75 9.84 -3.95
N GLU A 39 -10.58 10.80 -3.59
CA GLU A 39 -10.39 11.67 -2.42
C GLU A 39 -11.33 11.24 -1.30
N GLN A 40 -10.87 11.28 -0.05
CA GLN A 40 -11.65 10.94 1.13
C GLN A 40 -11.24 11.82 2.33
N GLY A 41 -12.13 11.99 3.30
CA GLY A 41 -11.89 12.75 4.52
C GLY A 41 -12.37 14.19 4.39
N VAL A 42 -11.70 15.11 5.09
CA VAL A 42 -12.07 16.54 5.00
C VAL A 42 -11.69 17.12 3.65
N ALA A 43 -12.36 18.20 3.24
CA ALA A 43 -12.01 18.91 2.00
C ALA A 43 -10.54 19.38 2.03
N LYS A 44 -9.83 19.21 0.91
CA LYS A 44 -8.40 19.54 0.76
C LYS A 44 -8.03 20.94 1.26
N ASN A 45 -8.85 21.95 0.98
CA ASN A 45 -8.64 23.35 1.42
C ASN A 45 -8.85 23.59 2.93
N LYS A 46 -9.39 22.62 3.66
CA LYS A 46 -9.58 22.63 5.12
C LYS A 46 -8.68 21.64 5.83
N SER A 47 -7.88 20.87 5.09
CA SER A 47 -7.02 19.83 5.64
C SER A 47 -5.83 20.43 6.40
N LYS A 48 -5.43 19.75 7.47
CA LYS A 48 -4.15 19.97 8.16
C LYS A 48 -3.14 18.89 7.78
N TYR A 49 -3.62 17.68 7.55
CA TYR A 49 -2.81 16.51 7.19
C TYR A 49 -3.27 15.96 5.84
N ASN A 50 -2.39 16.04 4.83
CA ASN A 50 -2.61 15.43 3.52
C ASN A 50 -1.86 14.11 3.45
N ILE A 51 -2.59 13.01 3.19
CA ILE A 51 -2.06 11.66 3.25
C ILE A 51 -2.31 10.94 1.92
N VAL A 52 -1.25 10.50 1.26
CA VAL A 52 -1.35 9.62 0.09
C VAL A 52 -1.32 8.16 0.56
N LEU A 53 -2.40 7.42 0.32
CA LEU A 53 -2.50 5.99 0.62
C LEU A 53 -2.11 5.18 -0.62
N VAL A 54 -1.18 4.25 -0.43
CA VAL A 54 -0.62 3.40 -1.49
C VAL A 54 -1.07 1.95 -1.26
N HIS A 55 -1.95 1.47 -2.15
CA HIS A 55 -2.57 0.16 -2.01
C HIS A 55 -1.61 -1.01 -2.30
N GLY A 56 -1.94 -2.18 -1.73
CA GLY A 56 -1.20 -3.43 -1.88
C GLY A 56 -1.39 -4.15 -3.21
N PHE A 57 -0.91 -5.39 -3.26
CA PHE A 57 -0.96 -6.24 -4.47
C PHE A 57 -2.40 -6.66 -4.78
N GLY A 58 -2.85 -6.41 -6.00
CA GLY A 58 -4.19 -6.79 -6.46
C GLY A 58 -5.35 -5.98 -5.86
N SER A 59 -5.03 -4.94 -5.08
CA SER A 59 -5.96 -3.94 -4.56
C SER A 59 -6.08 -2.75 -5.54
N SER A 60 -6.70 -1.65 -5.13
CA SER A 60 -6.94 -0.45 -5.94
C SER A 60 -7.07 0.79 -5.05
N LYS A 61 -7.39 1.94 -5.64
CA LYS A 61 -7.79 3.17 -4.93
C LYS A 61 -9.04 3.00 -4.05
N GLU A 62 -9.75 1.87 -4.16
CA GLU A 62 -10.91 1.53 -3.33
C GLU A 62 -10.52 0.76 -2.05
N MET A 63 -9.21 0.64 -1.75
CA MET A 63 -8.73 0.01 -0.52
C MET A 63 -9.33 0.69 0.72
N ASN A 64 -9.85 -0.12 1.64
CA ASN A 64 -10.36 0.38 2.91
C ASN A 64 -9.21 0.75 3.87
N PHE A 65 -9.30 1.95 4.45
CA PHE A 65 -8.47 2.40 5.56
C PHE A 65 -9.39 2.83 6.70
N LEU A 66 -9.51 1.98 7.73
CA LEU A 66 -10.57 2.05 8.76
C LEU A 66 -10.27 3.09 9.85
N ALA A 67 -10.00 4.33 9.47
CA ALA A 67 -9.82 5.44 10.41
C ALA A 67 -11.17 5.94 10.94
N PRO A 68 -11.33 6.18 12.26
CA PRO A 68 -12.57 6.72 12.82
C PRO A 68 -12.93 8.08 12.24
N GLN A 69 -14.19 8.28 11.82
CA GLN A 69 -14.64 9.52 11.20
C GLN A 69 -14.42 10.75 12.10
N MET A 70 -14.66 10.61 13.41
CA MET A 70 -14.41 11.66 14.40
C MET A 70 -12.94 12.11 14.39
N MET A 71 -12.00 11.17 14.32
CA MET A 71 -10.57 11.49 14.23
C MET A 71 -10.24 12.21 12.91
N ILE A 72 -10.80 11.75 11.79
CA ILE A 72 -10.59 12.37 10.48
C ILE A 72 -11.02 13.84 10.51
N GLU A 73 -12.17 14.14 11.10
CA GLU A 73 -12.71 15.50 11.20
C GLU A 73 -11.94 16.37 12.19
N GLU A 74 -11.66 15.88 13.40
CA GLU A 74 -10.95 16.62 14.45
C GLU A 74 -9.52 17.01 14.04
N LEU A 75 -8.81 16.05 13.43
CA LEU A 75 -7.43 16.26 12.97
C LEU A 75 -7.38 16.96 11.61
N GLY A 76 -8.49 17.04 10.87
CA GLY A 76 -8.54 17.62 9.53
C GLY A 76 -7.73 16.81 8.53
N ILE A 77 -7.99 15.50 8.45
CA ILE A 77 -7.26 14.57 7.58
C ILE A 77 -7.90 14.48 6.20
N TYR A 78 -7.10 14.70 5.17
CA TYR A 78 -7.43 14.45 3.78
C TYR A 78 -6.64 13.24 3.29
N PHE A 79 -7.34 12.27 2.72
CA PHE A 79 -6.77 11.08 2.09
C PHE A 79 -6.88 11.18 0.57
N LEU A 80 -5.77 10.91 -0.10
CA LEU A 80 -5.70 10.68 -1.53
C LEU A 80 -5.32 9.22 -1.76
N LEU A 81 -6.23 8.46 -2.35
CA LEU A 81 -5.99 7.10 -2.82
C LEU A 81 -5.85 7.14 -4.34
N TYR A 82 -4.95 6.35 -4.90
CA TYR A 82 -4.79 6.28 -6.35
C TYR A 82 -4.52 4.86 -6.81
N ASP A 83 -4.96 4.56 -8.03
CA ASP A 83 -4.62 3.31 -8.69
C ASP A 83 -3.16 3.41 -9.16
N ARG A 84 -2.29 2.54 -8.67
CA ARG A 84 -0.89 2.48 -9.13
C ARG A 84 -0.82 2.15 -10.62
N ALA A 85 0.32 2.38 -11.26
CA ALA A 85 0.48 2.16 -12.69
C ALA A 85 -0.01 0.75 -13.13
N GLY A 86 -0.98 0.73 -14.05
CA GLY A 86 -1.63 -0.47 -14.60
C GLY A 86 -2.74 -1.09 -13.74
N TYR A 87 -2.99 -0.58 -12.54
CA TYR A 87 -4.10 -1.00 -11.69
C TYR A 87 -5.36 -0.21 -12.01
N GLY A 88 -6.53 -0.83 -11.78
CA GLY A 88 -7.83 -0.16 -11.86
C GLY A 88 -8.01 0.64 -13.16
N GLU A 89 -8.14 1.97 -13.03
CA GLU A 89 -8.36 2.88 -14.15
C GLU A 89 -7.11 3.71 -14.54
N SER A 90 -5.95 3.37 -13.97
CA SER A 90 -4.66 3.96 -14.29
C SER A 90 -3.99 3.27 -15.47
N ASP A 91 -3.32 4.05 -16.31
CA ASP A 91 -2.57 3.51 -17.43
C ASP A 91 -1.35 2.70 -16.96
N PRO A 92 -0.97 1.63 -17.68
CA PRO A 92 0.24 0.87 -17.38
C PRO A 92 1.50 1.73 -17.59
N ASN A 93 2.54 1.43 -16.81
CA ASN A 93 3.88 1.96 -17.04
C ASN A 93 4.82 0.83 -17.51
N PRO A 94 5.09 0.69 -18.83
CA PRO A 94 6.01 -0.33 -19.33
C PRO A 94 7.46 -0.14 -18.85
N ARG A 95 7.80 1.07 -18.38
CA ARG A 95 9.12 1.42 -17.83
C ARG A 95 9.07 1.55 -16.30
N ARG A 96 8.12 0.87 -15.65
CA ARG A 96 7.97 0.87 -14.20
C ARG A 96 9.29 0.49 -13.53
N SER A 97 9.67 1.28 -12.54
CA SER A 97 10.84 1.10 -11.71
C SER A 97 10.52 1.56 -10.30
N VAL A 98 11.37 1.23 -9.33
CA VAL A 98 11.24 1.74 -7.97
C VAL A 98 11.14 3.27 -8.03
N LYS A 99 12.08 3.93 -8.72
CA LYS A 99 12.14 5.39 -8.87
C LYS A 99 10.87 5.99 -9.48
N SER A 100 10.30 5.37 -10.51
CA SER A 100 9.10 5.92 -11.16
C SER A 100 7.89 5.97 -10.23
N GLU A 101 7.76 5.05 -9.25
CA GLU A 101 6.66 5.11 -8.28
C GLU A 101 6.69 6.40 -7.45
N ALA A 102 7.87 6.81 -6.98
CA ALA A 102 8.02 8.05 -6.23
C ALA A 102 7.71 9.28 -7.07
N LEU A 103 8.13 9.26 -8.34
CA LEU A 103 7.86 10.37 -9.27
C LEU A 103 6.37 10.45 -9.63
N ASP A 104 5.70 9.31 -9.81
CA ASP A 104 4.24 9.23 -10.01
C ASP A 104 3.50 9.81 -8.80
N ILE A 105 3.87 9.44 -7.57
CA ILE A 105 3.29 9.99 -6.34
C ILE A 105 3.55 11.50 -6.23
N GLN A 106 4.78 11.94 -6.52
CA GLN A 106 5.13 13.36 -6.46
C GLN A 106 4.31 14.17 -7.47
N GLU A 107 4.24 13.69 -8.71
CA GLU A 107 3.52 14.38 -9.76
C GLU A 107 2.01 14.41 -9.50
N LEU A 108 1.46 13.31 -8.98
CA LEU A 108 0.08 13.27 -8.50
C LEU A 108 -0.18 14.31 -7.41
N ALA A 109 0.72 14.39 -6.43
CA ALA A 109 0.64 15.36 -5.35
C ALA A 109 0.74 16.82 -5.86
N ASP A 110 1.62 17.07 -6.82
CA ASP A 110 1.85 18.39 -7.42
C ASP A 110 0.64 18.86 -8.23
N GLN A 111 0.13 18.02 -9.13
CA GLN A 111 -1.01 18.38 -9.98
C GLN A 111 -2.32 18.53 -9.18
N LEU A 112 -2.47 17.77 -8.10
CA LEU A 112 -3.62 17.89 -7.20
C LEU A 112 -3.38 18.91 -6.08
N GLU A 113 -2.26 19.62 -6.07
CA GLU A 113 -1.96 20.68 -5.10
C GLU A 113 -2.14 20.24 -3.63
N ILE A 114 -1.70 19.03 -3.27
CA ILE A 114 -1.86 18.49 -1.90
C ILE A 114 -0.86 19.08 -0.88
N GLY A 115 -0.19 20.16 -1.26
CA GLY A 115 0.80 20.88 -0.45
C GLY A 115 2.27 20.57 -0.79
N SER A 116 3.17 21.37 -0.22
CA SER A 116 4.61 21.25 -0.43
C SER A 116 5.19 19.97 0.18
N LYS A 117 4.62 19.51 1.30
CA LYS A 117 4.91 18.22 1.93
C LYS A 117 3.61 17.48 2.26
N PHE A 118 3.64 16.16 2.17
CA PHE A 118 2.50 15.28 2.46
C PHE A 118 2.97 13.98 3.13
N TYR A 119 2.06 13.32 3.83
CA TYR A 119 2.33 12.01 4.44
C TYR A 119 2.06 10.91 3.42
N VAL A 120 2.76 9.79 3.56
CA VAL A 120 2.54 8.61 2.72
C VAL A 120 2.34 7.38 3.60
N ILE A 121 1.34 6.56 3.29
CA ILE A 121 1.10 5.29 3.97
C ILE A 121 1.01 4.18 2.92
N GLY A 122 1.90 3.20 3.01
CA GLY A 122 1.94 2.08 2.08
C GLY A 122 1.59 0.76 2.76
N VAL A 123 0.72 -0.02 2.13
CA VAL A 123 0.25 -1.30 2.67
C VAL A 123 0.77 -2.46 1.83
N SER A 124 1.42 -3.43 2.45
CA SER A 124 1.94 -4.63 1.78
C SER A 124 2.81 -4.25 0.58
N MET A 125 2.44 -4.63 -0.65
CA MET A 125 3.17 -4.23 -1.86
C MET A 125 3.26 -2.71 -2.06
N GLY A 126 2.29 -1.94 -1.55
CA GLY A 126 2.31 -0.48 -1.54
C GLY A 126 3.40 0.13 -0.67
N SER A 127 4.14 -0.67 0.09
CA SER A 127 5.30 -0.24 0.88
C SER A 127 6.56 0.03 0.06
N TYR A 128 6.79 -0.65 -1.07
CA TYR A 128 7.98 -0.38 -1.88
C TYR A 128 7.95 1.00 -2.56
N PRO A 129 6.80 1.53 -3.01
CA PRO A 129 6.67 2.95 -3.33
C PRO A 129 7.05 3.88 -2.17
N ILE A 130 6.80 3.50 -0.91
CA ILE A 130 7.20 4.32 0.24
C ILE A 130 8.72 4.36 0.40
N TRP A 131 9.39 3.22 0.28
CA TRP A 131 10.86 3.18 0.23
C TRP A 131 11.41 4.01 -0.93
N SER A 132 10.74 3.98 -2.08
CA SER A 132 11.07 4.85 -3.20
C SER A 132 10.92 6.33 -2.84
N CYS A 133 9.81 6.72 -2.19
CA CYS A 133 9.60 8.11 -1.79
C CYS A 133 10.66 8.59 -0.81
N LEU A 134 11.03 7.76 0.17
CA LEU A 134 12.10 8.05 1.13
C LEU A 134 13.46 8.25 0.44
N LYS A 135 13.71 7.51 -0.66
CA LYS A 135 14.95 7.64 -1.44
C LYS A 135 14.97 8.87 -2.34
N TYR A 136 13.93 9.07 -3.14
CA TYR A 136 13.96 9.97 -4.29
C TYR A 136 13.25 11.30 -4.08
N ILE A 137 12.28 11.37 -3.16
CA ILE A 137 11.55 12.60 -2.86
C ILE A 137 11.45 12.90 -1.35
N PRO A 138 12.50 12.66 -0.53
CA PRO A 138 12.39 12.81 0.93
C PRO A 138 11.98 14.24 1.35
N ASN A 139 12.36 15.26 0.58
CA ASN A 139 11.99 16.65 0.79
C ASN A 139 10.49 16.95 0.63
N ARG A 140 9.74 16.03 0.00
CA ARG A 140 8.28 16.12 -0.19
C ARG A 140 7.50 15.38 0.89
N LEU A 141 8.17 14.65 1.78
CA LEU A 141 7.51 13.89 2.82
C LEU A 141 7.34 14.74 4.09
N ALA A 142 6.15 14.68 4.67
CA ALA A 142 5.83 15.18 6.00
C ALA A 142 5.92 14.07 7.05
N GLY A 143 5.96 12.80 6.64
CA GLY A 143 6.05 11.60 7.46
C GLY A 143 5.72 10.36 6.62
N ALA A 144 6.07 9.16 7.08
CA ALA A 144 5.75 7.93 6.36
C ALA A 144 5.36 6.77 7.29
N ALA A 145 4.42 5.93 6.85
CA ALA A 145 4.12 4.67 7.49
C ALA A 145 4.10 3.52 6.48
N LEU A 146 4.65 2.38 6.87
CA LEU A 146 4.61 1.14 6.11
C LEU A 146 3.88 0.10 6.96
N ILE A 147 2.81 -0.48 6.42
CA ILE A 147 2.00 -1.51 7.08
C ILE A 147 2.26 -2.84 6.37
N VAL A 148 2.69 -3.85 7.12
CA VAL A 148 3.14 -5.18 6.64
C VAL A 148 4.04 -5.12 5.40
N PRO A 149 5.13 -4.31 5.42
CA PRO A 149 5.90 -4.02 4.21
C PRO A 149 6.52 -5.27 3.58
N VAL A 150 6.49 -5.36 2.25
CA VAL A 150 7.20 -6.43 1.53
C VAL A 150 8.72 -6.26 1.66
N VAL A 151 9.44 -7.38 1.60
CA VAL A 151 10.91 -7.42 1.69
C VAL A 151 11.48 -8.05 0.43
N ASN A 152 12.45 -7.36 -0.17
CA ASN A 152 13.23 -7.95 -1.25
C ASN A 152 14.37 -8.79 -0.68
N TYR A 153 14.29 -10.12 -0.86
CA TYR A 153 15.30 -11.07 -0.37
C TYR A 153 16.71 -10.87 -0.97
N ASN A 154 16.85 -10.05 -2.02
CA ASN A 154 18.13 -9.73 -2.64
C ASN A 154 18.83 -8.52 -1.99
N TRP A 155 18.20 -7.82 -1.05
CA TRP A 155 18.85 -6.73 -0.31
C TRP A 155 20.08 -7.24 0.45
N PRO A 156 21.30 -6.75 0.14
CA PRO A 156 22.54 -7.22 0.74
C PRO A 156 22.58 -7.06 2.27
N SER A 157 21.83 -6.09 2.80
CA SER A 157 21.77 -5.81 4.23
C SER A 157 21.05 -6.91 5.03
N LEU A 158 20.27 -7.79 4.39
CA LEU A 158 19.48 -8.78 5.11
C LEU A 158 20.32 -9.98 5.59
N PRO A 159 20.08 -10.52 6.80
CA PRO A 159 20.87 -11.63 7.32
C PRO A 159 20.65 -12.90 6.49
N LYS A 160 21.72 -13.39 5.86
CA LYS A 160 21.69 -14.61 5.03
C LYS A 160 21.09 -15.83 5.74
N ARG A 161 21.29 -15.93 7.06
CA ARG A 161 20.72 -17.01 7.88
C ARG A 161 19.19 -16.97 7.91
N LEU A 162 18.61 -15.81 8.22
CA LEU A 162 17.15 -15.62 8.24
C LEU A 162 16.54 -15.87 6.87
N ILE A 163 17.17 -15.35 5.82
CA ILE A 163 16.73 -15.56 4.43
C ILE A 163 16.76 -17.05 4.04
N ARG A 164 17.79 -17.79 4.46
CA ARG A 164 17.94 -19.22 4.15
C ARG A 164 16.89 -20.09 4.84
N GLU A 165 16.48 -19.71 6.04
CA GLU A 165 15.49 -20.43 6.84
C GLU A 165 14.04 -20.11 6.39
N ASP A 166 13.83 -19.05 5.60
CA ASP A 166 12.50 -18.68 5.10
C ASP A 166 12.10 -19.45 3.81
N TYR A 167 11.07 -20.27 3.90
CA TYR A 167 10.54 -21.04 2.76
C TYR A 167 9.99 -20.14 1.64
N ARG A 168 9.46 -18.95 1.97
CA ARG A 168 8.87 -17.99 1.02
C ARG A 168 9.90 -17.45 0.05
N ARG A 169 11.17 -17.39 0.45
CA ARG A 169 12.28 -16.98 -0.42
C ARG A 169 12.32 -17.82 -1.71
N ASN A 170 12.15 -19.14 -1.61
CA ASN A 170 12.16 -20.01 -2.78
C ASN A 170 10.95 -19.75 -3.68
N LEU A 171 9.77 -19.55 -3.08
CA LEU A 171 8.56 -19.18 -3.81
C LEU A 171 8.76 -17.87 -4.58
N VAL A 172 9.21 -16.81 -3.90
CA VAL A 172 9.49 -15.50 -4.52
C VAL A 172 10.52 -15.62 -5.64
N ARG A 173 11.63 -16.34 -5.40
CA ARG A 173 12.70 -16.52 -6.39
C ARG A 173 12.20 -17.22 -7.65
N TRP A 174 11.45 -18.31 -7.51
CA TRP A 174 10.90 -19.04 -8.66
C TRP A 174 9.84 -18.23 -9.39
N THR A 175 8.91 -17.60 -8.66
CA THR A 175 7.90 -16.72 -9.26
C THR A 175 8.56 -15.57 -10.02
N TYR A 176 9.60 -14.93 -9.47
CA TYR A 176 10.36 -13.89 -10.15
C TYR A 176 11.03 -14.42 -11.42
N TRP A 177 11.66 -15.59 -11.35
CA TRP A 177 12.31 -16.20 -12.51
C TRP A 177 11.30 -16.48 -13.63
N PHE A 178 10.16 -17.09 -13.33
CA PHE A 178 9.10 -17.33 -14.31
C PHE A 178 8.48 -16.02 -14.83
N ALA A 179 8.29 -15.03 -13.96
CA ALA A 179 7.79 -13.70 -14.35
C ALA A 179 8.72 -12.99 -15.34
N LYS A 180 10.04 -13.19 -15.20
CA LYS A 180 11.05 -12.56 -16.04
C LYS A 180 11.31 -13.30 -17.34
N TYR A 181 11.49 -14.63 -17.28
CA TYR A 181 11.99 -15.42 -18.41
C TYR A 181 10.93 -16.26 -19.13
N ALA A 182 9.81 -16.55 -18.47
CA ALA A 182 8.77 -17.42 -19.02
C ALA A 182 7.34 -16.95 -18.63
N PRO A 183 6.97 -15.68 -18.94
CA PRO A 183 5.70 -15.10 -18.49
C PRO A 183 4.47 -15.84 -19.05
N GLY A 184 4.58 -16.47 -20.23
CA GLY A 184 3.52 -17.32 -20.77
C GLY A 184 3.27 -18.59 -19.95
N ILE A 185 4.33 -19.23 -19.45
CA ILE A 185 4.23 -20.40 -18.56
C ILE A 185 3.68 -19.97 -17.21
N LEU A 186 4.14 -18.83 -16.68
CA LEU A 186 3.59 -18.29 -15.44
C LEU A 186 2.09 -18.00 -15.57
N HIS A 187 1.69 -17.32 -16.64
CA HIS A 187 0.28 -17.01 -16.91
C HIS A 187 -0.57 -18.26 -17.04
N TRP A 188 -0.10 -19.25 -17.80
CA TRP A 188 -0.74 -20.55 -17.89
C TRP A 188 -0.86 -21.18 -16.49
N TRP A 189 0.21 -21.24 -15.71
CA TRP A 189 0.20 -21.85 -14.37
C TRP A 189 -0.82 -21.19 -13.44
N VAL A 190 -0.79 -19.87 -13.28
CA VAL A 190 -1.67 -19.15 -12.33
C VAL A 190 -3.15 -19.15 -12.73
N THR A 191 -3.47 -19.47 -13.98
CA THR A 191 -4.87 -19.52 -14.49
C THR A 191 -5.49 -20.91 -14.44
N GLN A 192 -4.75 -21.94 -14.02
CA GLN A 192 -5.26 -23.32 -14.00
C GLN A 192 -6.24 -23.57 -12.83
N LYS A 193 -7.35 -24.27 -13.12
CA LYS A 193 -8.47 -24.53 -12.18
C LYS A 193 -8.16 -25.47 -11.01
N TRP A 194 -7.13 -26.31 -11.14
CA TRP A 194 -6.64 -27.20 -10.07
C TRP A 194 -5.81 -26.48 -9.00
N ILE A 195 -5.35 -25.24 -9.29
CA ILE A 195 -4.93 -24.33 -8.25
C ILE A 195 -6.23 -23.84 -7.62
N PRO A 196 -6.43 -24.00 -6.29
CA PRO A 196 -7.62 -23.48 -5.63
C PRO A 196 -7.84 -22.04 -6.07
N SER A 197 -9.08 -21.61 -6.28
CA SER A 197 -9.35 -20.23 -6.68
C SER A 197 -8.57 -19.29 -5.78
N THR A 198 -8.11 -18.16 -6.31
CA THR A 198 -7.40 -17.17 -5.49
C THR A 198 -8.22 -16.72 -4.28
N SER A 199 -9.56 -16.78 -4.33
CA SER A 199 -10.44 -16.63 -3.17
C SER A 199 -10.33 -17.74 -2.09
N VAL A 200 -9.94 -18.96 -2.47
CA VAL A 200 -9.59 -20.07 -1.55
C VAL A 200 -8.13 -19.96 -1.09
N LEU A 201 -7.25 -19.42 -1.94
CA LEU A 201 -5.86 -19.08 -1.59
C LEU A 201 -5.78 -17.88 -0.62
N GLU A 202 -6.70 -16.93 -0.77
CA GLU A 202 -6.99 -15.83 0.16
C GLU A 202 -7.45 -16.41 1.50
N LYS A 203 -8.29 -17.45 1.54
CA LYS A 203 -8.72 -18.10 2.78
C LYS A 203 -7.82 -19.25 3.23
N ASN A 204 -6.59 -19.33 2.71
CA ASN A 204 -5.70 -20.43 3.01
C ASN A 204 -4.95 -20.18 4.34
N PRO A 205 -5.10 -21.06 5.35
CA PRO A 205 -4.41 -20.92 6.63
C PRO A 205 -2.87 -21.01 6.50
N ALA A 206 -2.33 -21.37 5.34
CA ALA A 206 -0.89 -21.31 5.05
C ALA A 206 -0.37 -19.87 4.85
N PHE A 207 -1.22 -18.92 4.44
CA PHE A 207 -0.83 -17.52 4.18
C PHE A 207 -1.44 -16.52 5.16
N PHE A 208 -2.53 -16.90 5.83
CA PHE A 208 -3.28 -16.02 6.71
C PHE A 208 -3.46 -16.68 8.08
N ASN A 209 -3.45 -15.88 9.14
CA ASN A 209 -3.80 -16.36 10.47
C ASN A 209 -5.32 -16.41 10.65
N THR A 210 -5.80 -16.86 11.81
CA THR A 210 -7.24 -17.00 12.08
C THR A 210 -7.98 -15.68 11.93
N HIS A 211 -7.36 -14.58 12.37
CA HIS A 211 -7.95 -13.24 12.35
C HIS A 211 -8.06 -12.68 10.93
N ASP A 212 -7.02 -12.85 10.11
CA ASP A 212 -7.07 -12.53 8.68
C ASP A 212 -8.18 -13.29 7.94
N ILE A 213 -8.41 -14.56 8.30
CA ILE A 213 -9.49 -15.36 7.72
C ILE A 213 -10.87 -14.77 8.08
N GLU A 214 -11.06 -14.27 9.31
CA GLU A 214 -12.30 -13.59 9.69
C GLU A 214 -12.49 -12.26 8.93
N VAL A 215 -11.42 -11.49 8.73
CA VAL A 215 -11.44 -10.29 7.88
C VAL A 215 -11.89 -10.64 6.46
N LEU A 216 -11.33 -11.69 5.86
CA LEU A 216 -11.65 -12.15 4.50
C LEU A 216 -13.07 -12.70 4.34
N LYS A 217 -13.80 -12.94 5.43
CA LYS A 217 -15.24 -13.22 5.37
C LYS A 217 -16.08 -11.94 5.23
N LYS A 218 -15.54 -10.79 5.65
CA LYS A 218 -16.24 -9.49 5.71
C LYS A 218 -15.91 -8.58 4.53
N ILE A 219 -14.73 -8.71 3.92
CA ILE A 219 -14.28 -7.86 2.80
C ILE A 219 -14.47 -8.55 1.44
N PRO A 220 -14.60 -7.80 0.34
CA PRO A 220 -14.78 -8.36 -1.01
C PRO A 220 -13.53 -9.06 -1.58
N GLY A 221 -12.40 -9.08 -0.84
CA GLY A 221 -11.13 -9.67 -1.27
C GLY A 221 -10.33 -8.74 -2.18
N PHE A 222 -9.46 -9.32 -3.01
CA PHE A 222 -8.57 -8.58 -3.91
C PHE A 222 -8.99 -8.81 -5.37
N PRO A 223 -9.78 -7.91 -5.97
CA PRO A 223 -10.49 -8.18 -7.22
C PRO A 223 -9.56 -8.52 -8.39
N MET A 224 -8.38 -7.90 -8.46
CA MET A 224 -7.41 -8.23 -9.52
C MET A 224 -6.73 -9.58 -9.32
N LEU A 225 -6.72 -10.12 -8.10
CA LEU A 225 -6.24 -11.48 -7.85
C LEU A 225 -7.28 -12.52 -8.18
N SER A 226 -8.54 -12.19 -8.45
CA SER A 226 -9.55 -13.18 -8.78
C SER A 226 -9.15 -14.04 -9.99
N GLN A 227 -9.60 -15.30 -10.03
CA GLN A 227 -9.31 -16.22 -11.14
C GLN A 227 -9.84 -15.69 -12.49
N GLU A 228 -10.92 -14.92 -12.47
CA GLU A 228 -11.45 -14.28 -13.66
C GLU A 228 -10.54 -13.15 -14.13
N SER A 229 -10.13 -12.27 -13.21
CA SER A 229 -9.26 -11.13 -13.51
C SER A 229 -7.88 -11.57 -13.99
N ILE A 230 -7.21 -12.52 -13.31
CA ILE A 230 -5.87 -13.00 -13.69
C ILE A 230 -5.84 -13.65 -15.08
N ARG A 231 -6.98 -14.15 -15.59
CA ARG A 231 -7.05 -14.66 -16.98
C ARG A 231 -6.93 -13.54 -18.01
N GLN A 232 -7.35 -12.32 -17.66
CA GLN A 232 -7.16 -11.17 -18.53
C GLN A 232 -5.68 -10.80 -18.60
N ARG A 233 -5.20 -10.60 -19.82
CA ARG A 233 -3.75 -10.53 -20.08
C ARG A 233 -3.12 -9.26 -19.53
N ASP A 234 -3.84 -8.15 -19.67
CA ASP A 234 -3.53 -6.84 -19.10
C ASP A 234 -3.42 -6.89 -17.56
N VAL A 235 -4.39 -7.50 -16.87
CA VAL A 235 -4.35 -7.69 -15.41
C VAL A 235 -3.13 -8.51 -15.01
N PHE A 236 -2.90 -9.64 -15.69
CA PHE A 236 -1.73 -10.48 -15.43
C PHE A 236 -0.42 -9.70 -15.63
N ASP A 237 -0.28 -8.98 -16.74
CA ASP A 237 0.94 -8.24 -17.06
C ASP A 237 1.16 -7.08 -16.08
N THR A 238 0.11 -6.42 -15.58
CA THR A 238 0.21 -5.44 -14.48
C THR A 238 0.75 -6.08 -13.21
N LEU A 239 0.12 -7.15 -12.73
CA LEU A 239 0.53 -7.85 -11.50
C LEU A 239 1.97 -8.37 -11.63
N ARG A 240 2.31 -8.91 -12.79
CA ARG A 240 3.66 -9.40 -13.09
C ARG A 240 4.68 -8.27 -13.06
N HIS A 241 4.40 -7.13 -13.70
CA HIS A 241 5.29 -5.97 -13.67
C HIS A 241 5.50 -5.45 -12.24
N ASP A 242 4.43 -5.32 -11.46
CA ASP A 242 4.51 -4.87 -10.05
C ASP A 242 5.40 -5.82 -9.21
N PHE A 243 5.18 -7.13 -9.37
CA PHE A 243 5.97 -8.15 -8.70
C PHE A 243 7.46 -8.08 -9.10
N MET A 244 7.75 -7.89 -10.39
CA MET A 244 9.14 -7.77 -10.86
C MET A 244 9.85 -6.53 -10.32
N VAL A 245 9.14 -5.41 -10.12
CA VAL A 245 9.74 -4.20 -9.55
C VAL A 245 10.00 -4.38 -8.05
N ALA A 246 9.04 -4.94 -7.33
CA ALA A 246 9.17 -5.16 -5.89
C ALA A 246 10.32 -6.11 -5.52
N PHE A 247 10.50 -7.20 -6.28
CA PHE A 247 11.49 -8.25 -6.01
C PHE A 247 12.68 -8.28 -6.99
N GLY A 248 12.77 -7.29 -7.88
CA GLY A 248 13.86 -7.16 -8.85
C GLY A 248 15.09 -6.48 -8.27
N ASP A 249 15.92 -5.96 -9.16
CA ASP A 249 17.14 -5.26 -8.79
C ASP A 249 16.81 -3.82 -8.41
N TRP A 250 17.17 -3.43 -7.19
CA TRP A 250 17.03 -2.06 -6.70
C TRP A 250 18.38 -1.36 -6.75
N GLU A 251 18.38 -0.07 -7.09
CA GLU A 251 19.58 0.78 -7.09
C GLU A 251 20.08 1.11 -5.67
N PHE A 252 19.30 0.76 -4.65
CA PHE A 252 19.62 1.03 -3.24
C PHE A 252 19.08 -0.08 -2.34
N ASP A 253 19.73 -0.24 -1.20
CA ASP A 253 19.21 -1.01 -0.07
C ASP A 253 18.50 -0.04 0.90
N PRO A 254 17.27 -0.32 1.39
CA PRO A 254 16.60 0.53 2.36
C PRO A 254 17.43 0.89 3.58
N VAL A 255 18.33 -0.02 4.02
CA VAL A 255 19.19 0.19 5.18
C VAL A 255 20.26 1.26 4.95
N GLU A 256 20.56 1.61 3.70
CA GLU A 256 21.51 2.67 3.36
C GLU A 256 20.89 4.08 3.40
N LEU A 257 19.58 4.17 3.61
CA LEU A 257 18.89 5.46 3.70
C LEU A 257 19.24 6.18 5.01
N SER A 258 19.55 7.46 4.88
CA SER A 258 19.69 8.37 6.02
C SER A 258 18.32 8.83 6.50
N ASN A 259 18.22 9.23 7.77
CA ASN A 259 16.99 9.79 8.33
C ASN A 259 16.53 11.01 7.49
N PRO A 260 15.37 10.95 6.83
CA PRO A 260 14.87 12.06 6.01
C PRO A 260 14.35 13.23 6.86
N PHE A 261 14.19 13.03 8.17
CA PHE A 261 13.66 14.01 9.13
C PHE A 261 14.73 14.32 10.20
N PRO A 262 15.76 15.12 9.86
CA PRO A 262 16.71 15.58 10.86
C PRO A 262 15.98 16.34 11.98
N GLN A 263 16.54 16.33 13.19
CA GLN A 263 15.97 17.03 14.35
C GLN A 263 14.59 16.52 14.84
N ASN A 264 14.20 15.29 14.48
CA ASN A 264 12.90 14.71 14.84
C ASN A 264 11.71 15.59 14.38
N GLU A 265 11.84 16.24 13.23
CA GLU A 265 10.76 17.02 12.59
C GLU A 265 9.59 16.15 12.11
N SER A 266 9.80 14.84 11.96
CA SER A 266 8.78 13.82 11.71
C SER A 266 9.37 12.43 11.95
N SER A 267 8.62 11.39 11.62
CA SER A 267 8.96 9.98 11.86
C SER A 267 8.55 9.09 10.69
N VAL A 268 9.25 7.95 10.61
CA VAL A 268 8.90 6.84 9.74
C VAL A 268 8.49 5.67 10.62
N HIS A 269 7.37 5.04 10.31
CA HIS A 269 6.80 3.94 11.10
C HIS A 269 6.73 2.67 10.27
N ILE A 270 7.10 1.53 10.88
CA ILE A 270 6.81 0.21 10.32
C ILE A 270 5.87 -0.51 11.28
N TRP A 271 4.74 -0.96 10.76
CA TRP A 271 3.74 -1.74 11.47
C TRP A 271 3.70 -3.15 10.91
N GLN A 272 3.88 -4.15 11.75
CA GLN A 272 4.01 -5.53 11.32
C GLN A 272 3.19 -6.47 12.20
N GLY A 273 2.45 -7.38 11.58
CA GLY A 273 1.82 -8.47 12.30
C GLY A 273 2.86 -9.52 12.72
N TYR A 274 2.85 -9.93 13.99
CA TYR A 274 3.75 -10.97 14.49
C TYR A 274 3.43 -12.35 13.89
N GLU A 275 2.15 -12.61 13.61
CA GLU A 275 1.67 -13.84 12.98
C GLU A 275 1.56 -13.73 11.45
N ASP A 276 2.15 -12.69 10.84
CA ASP A 276 2.17 -12.52 9.39
C ASP A 276 2.91 -13.68 8.69
N LYS A 277 2.14 -14.50 7.96
CA LYS A 277 2.66 -15.63 7.19
C LYS A 277 3.03 -15.26 5.75
N VAL A 278 2.71 -14.05 5.28
CA VAL A 278 3.10 -13.54 3.95
C VAL A 278 4.48 -12.90 4.01
N VAL A 279 4.74 -12.08 5.03
CA VAL A 279 6.03 -11.42 5.26
C VAL A 279 6.57 -11.75 6.65
N PRO A 280 7.80 -12.26 6.79
CA PRO A 280 8.42 -12.49 8.10
C PRO A 280 8.64 -11.18 8.86
N PHE A 281 8.05 -11.05 10.05
CA PHE A 281 8.34 -9.93 10.95
C PHE A 281 9.84 -9.84 11.31
N GLN A 282 10.56 -10.97 11.33
CA GLN A 282 11.99 -11.02 11.66
C GLN A 282 12.84 -10.20 10.68
N LEU A 283 12.44 -10.12 9.40
CA LEU A 283 13.16 -9.29 8.43
C LEU A 283 12.93 -7.80 8.71
N GLN A 284 11.72 -7.40 9.10
CA GLN A 284 11.43 -6.02 9.49
C GLN A 284 12.17 -5.62 10.77
N ARG A 285 12.21 -6.51 11.78
CA ARG A 285 13.05 -6.30 12.97
C ARG A 285 14.52 -6.06 12.60
N CYS A 286 15.05 -6.75 11.60
CA CYS A 286 16.43 -6.53 11.16
C CYS A 286 16.62 -5.16 10.51
N ILE A 287 15.69 -4.76 9.64
CA ILE A 287 15.74 -3.45 8.96
C ILE A 287 15.66 -2.33 10.01
N SER A 288 14.65 -2.37 10.89
CA SER A 288 14.45 -1.35 11.93
C SER A 288 15.61 -1.26 12.92
N LYS A 289 16.26 -2.38 13.27
CA LYS A 289 17.47 -2.34 14.12
C LYS A 289 18.63 -1.60 13.48
N LYS A 290 18.74 -1.62 12.15
CA LYS A 290 19.79 -0.91 11.41
C LYS A 290 19.41 0.53 11.06
N LEU A 291 18.11 0.83 11.09
CA LEU A 291 17.54 2.15 10.84
C LEU A 291 16.86 2.68 12.11
N PRO A 292 17.62 3.14 13.13
CA PRO A 292 17.05 3.55 14.42
C PRO A 292 16.12 4.76 14.34
N TRP A 293 16.09 5.46 13.22
CA TRP A 293 15.14 6.54 12.93
C TRP A 293 13.75 6.03 12.51
N ILE A 294 13.58 4.72 12.32
CA ILE A 294 12.28 4.08 12.09
C ILE A 294 11.72 3.59 13.42
N GLN A 295 10.48 4.01 13.71
CA GLN A 295 9.71 3.46 14.82
C GLN A 295 9.05 2.15 14.38
N TYR A 296 9.42 1.05 15.02
CA TYR A 296 8.90 -0.28 14.69
C TYR A 296 7.83 -0.70 15.70
N HIS A 297 6.67 -1.07 15.17
CA HIS A 297 5.47 -1.47 15.91
C HIS A 297 5.10 -2.89 15.48
N GLU A 298 4.97 -3.79 16.44
CA GLU A 298 4.66 -5.20 16.18
C GLU A 298 3.35 -5.57 16.85
N VAL A 299 2.37 -6.01 16.07
CA VAL A 299 1.02 -6.36 16.54
C VAL A 299 1.02 -7.85 16.94
N PRO A 300 0.88 -8.20 18.23
CA PRO A 300 1.11 -9.57 18.73
C PRO A 300 0.24 -10.66 18.08
N GLU A 301 -1.05 -10.39 17.88
CA GLU A 301 -2.00 -11.30 17.21
C GLU A 301 -2.22 -10.91 15.74
N GLY A 302 -1.40 -10.00 15.22
CA GLY A 302 -1.53 -9.43 13.89
C GLY A 302 -1.09 -10.39 12.80
N GLY A 303 -1.95 -10.63 11.81
CA GLY A 303 -1.60 -11.31 10.56
C GLY A 303 -1.09 -10.35 9.46
N HIS A 304 -1.30 -10.70 8.20
CA HIS A 304 -0.97 -9.83 7.07
C HIS A 304 -2.07 -8.78 6.79
N LEU A 305 -3.30 -9.00 7.24
CA LEU A 305 -4.44 -8.13 6.98
C LEU A 305 -4.73 -7.15 8.13
N ILE A 306 -3.73 -6.85 8.95
CA ILE A 306 -3.86 -5.98 10.13
C ILE A 306 -4.42 -4.60 9.79
N VAL A 307 -4.25 -4.11 8.55
CA VAL A 307 -4.88 -2.85 8.06
C VAL A 307 -6.40 -2.82 8.23
N HIS A 308 -7.03 -4.00 8.27
CA HIS A 308 -8.47 -4.16 8.46
C HIS A 308 -8.87 -4.43 9.91
N TYR A 309 -7.92 -4.53 10.84
CA TYR A 309 -8.22 -4.76 12.25
C TYR A 309 -8.70 -3.46 12.87
N THR A 310 -9.71 -3.57 13.73
CA THR A 310 -10.27 -2.44 14.46
C THR A 310 -9.16 -1.79 15.31
N GLY A 311 -9.06 -0.46 15.23
CA GLY A 311 -8.09 0.33 16.00
C GLY A 311 -6.69 0.48 15.35
N LEU A 312 -6.29 -0.38 14.39
CA LEU A 312 -4.95 -0.24 13.80
C LEU A 312 -4.80 1.09 13.05
N CYS A 313 -5.73 1.41 12.15
CA CYS A 313 -5.63 2.64 11.36
C CYS A 313 -5.62 3.89 12.26
N GLU A 314 -6.37 3.87 13.37
CA GLU A 314 -6.31 4.92 14.40
C GLU A 314 -4.91 5.02 15.02
N ALA A 315 -4.37 3.88 15.49
CA ALA A 315 -3.05 3.84 16.11
C ALA A 315 -1.93 4.30 15.16
N VAL A 316 -2.00 3.92 13.89
CA VAL A 316 -1.09 4.38 12.83
C VAL A 316 -1.16 5.90 12.69
N LEU A 317 -2.36 6.47 12.61
CA LEU A 317 -2.55 7.92 12.46
C LEU A 317 -2.09 8.69 13.70
N ARG A 318 -2.38 8.22 14.91
CA ARG A 318 -1.89 8.85 16.15
C ARG A 318 -0.37 8.87 16.20
N ALA A 319 0.26 7.73 15.94
CA ALA A 319 1.72 7.62 15.95
C ALA A 319 2.35 8.51 14.86
N LEU A 320 1.77 8.53 13.65
CA LEU A 320 2.32 9.26 12.51
C LEU A 320 2.09 10.78 12.59
N LEU A 321 0.91 11.22 13.03
CA LEU A 321 0.50 12.64 12.98
C LEU A 321 0.70 13.35 14.31
N LEU A 322 0.40 12.67 15.43
CA LEU A 322 0.44 13.25 16.78
C LEU A 322 1.72 12.89 17.54
N ARG A 323 2.45 11.87 17.07
CA ARG A 323 3.64 11.31 17.75
C ARG A 323 3.34 10.81 19.16
N GLU A 324 2.09 10.43 19.38
CA GLU A 324 1.68 9.71 20.58
C GLU A 324 2.27 8.30 20.53
N GLU A 325 2.63 7.75 21.69
CA GLU A 325 2.78 6.30 21.74
C GLU A 325 1.45 5.67 21.32
N PRO A 326 1.48 4.66 20.43
CA PRO A 326 0.23 4.06 20.01
C PRO A 326 -0.51 3.54 21.23
N LEU A 327 -1.85 3.69 21.22
CA LEU A 327 -2.72 2.99 22.15
C LEU A 327 -2.19 1.57 22.32
N THR A 328 -2.14 1.07 23.57
CA THR A 328 -1.60 -0.26 23.90
C THR A 328 -2.03 -1.24 22.81
N LEU A 329 -1.07 -1.86 22.12
CA LEU A 329 -1.31 -2.75 20.97
C LEU A 329 -2.40 -3.80 21.25
N ASP A 330 -2.65 -4.06 22.53
CA ASP A 330 -3.75 -4.81 23.13
C ASP A 330 -5.17 -4.31 22.77
N GLN A 331 -5.35 -3.11 22.22
CA GLN A 331 -6.63 -2.56 21.76
C GLN A 331 -6.88 -2.80 20.27
N ILE A 332 -5.90 -3.34 19.54
CA ILE A 332 -6.05 -3.72 18.14
C ILE A 332 -6.73 -5.08 18.11
N HIS A 333 -7.94 -5.13 17.55
CA HIS A 333 -8.74 -6.35 17.52
C HIS A 333 -9.21 -6.70 16.10
N PRO A 334 -9.34 -7.99 15.76
CA PRO A 334 -9.71 -8.50 14.43
C PRO A 334 -11.02 -8.00 13.82
#